data_AF-A0A958JTM2-F1
#
_entry.id   AF-A0A958JTM2-F1
#
_cell.length_a   1.000
_cell.length_b   1.000
_cell.length_c   1.000
_cell.angle_alpha   90.00
_cell.angle_beta   90.00
_cell.angle_gamma   90.00
#
_symmetry.space_group_name_H-M   'P 1'
#
loop_
_entity.id
_entity.type
_entity.pdbx_description
1 polymer ?
#
loop_
_entity_poly.entity_id
_entity_poly.type
_entity_poly.pdbx_seq_one_letter_code
_entity_poly.pdbx_strand_id
1 'polypeptide(L)'
;MRSLNSILVISLALIVGAQNLLADEYVKCESTNDNRTYCNISGARDANISLDRQLSKSSCREGFSWGRDDRGVWVDNGCRAEFRVDRRYGGGYGGDRYREVELERERLRLERERLD
;
A
#
# COMPACT_ATOMS: atom_id res chain seq x y z
N MET A 1 21.99 8.93 -49.75
CA MET A 1 21.85 9.58 -48.43
C MET A 1 20.78 8.82 -47.67
N ARG A 2 21.18 7.79 -46.90
CA ARG A 2 20.26 6.88 -46.19
C ARG A 2 19.78 7.55 -44.90
N SER A 3 18.48 7.57 -44.70
CA SER A 3 17.78 8.23 -43.60
C SER A 3 18.33 7.83 -42.22
N LEU A 4 19.07 8.72 -41.57
CA LEU A 4 19.64 8.54 -40.22
C LEU A 4 18.61 8.83 -39.10
N ASN A 5 17.36 9.13 -39.45
CA ASN A 5 16.33 9.56 -38.51
C ASN A 5 15.65 8.43 -37.72
N SER A 6 15.91 7.15 -38.03
CA SER A 6 15.21 6.03 -37.37
C SER A 6 15.92 5.48 -36.12
N ILE A 7 17.23 5.66 -35.97
CA ILE A 7 17.99 5.05 -34.86
C ILE A 7 17.76 5.81 -33.53
N LEU A 8 17.62 7.14 -33.60
CA LEU A 8 17.41 7.98 -32.42
C LEU A 8 16.02 7.77 -31.78
N VAL A 9 14.99 7.51 -32.59
CA VAL A 9 13.62 7.33 -32.09
C VAL A 9 13.44 5.98 -31.39
N ILE A 10 14.04 4.91 -31.93
CA ILE A 10 13.94 3.55 -31.36
C ILE A 10 14.60 3.47 -29.98
N SER A 11 15.67 4.24 -29.76
CA SER A 11 16.42 4.24 -28.50
C SER A 11 15.68 4.94 -27.35
N LEU A 12 14.87 5.97 -27.64
CA LEU A 12 14.14 6.72 -26.61
C LEU A 12 12.94 5.93 -26.04
N ALA A 13 12.35 5.03 -26.84
CA ALA A 13 11.14 4.28 -26.45
C ALA A 13 11.39 3.25 -25.33
N LEU A 14 12.60 2.71 -25.21
CA LEU A 14 12.93 1.71 -24.19
C LEU A 14 13.10 2.31 -22.79
N ILE A 15 13.42 3.60 -22.67
CA ILE A 15 13.61 4.28 -21.37
C ILE A 15 12.26 4.74 -20.78
N VAL A 16 11.25 4.95 -21.61
CA VAL A 16 9.92 5.43 -21.17
C VAL A 16 9.04 4.29 -20.59
N GLY A 17 9.42 3.03 -20.79
CA GLY A 17 8.61 1.86 -20.45
C GLY A 17 8.74 1.28 -19.03
N ALA A 18 8.99 2.10 -17.98
CA ALA A 18 9.20 1.60 -16.61
C ALA A 18 8.53 2.43 -15.51
N GLN A 19 7.31 2.92 -15.75
CA GLN A 19 6.53 3.68 -14.76
C GLN A 19 5.15 2.99 -14.72
N ASN A 20 4.84 2.09 -13.80
CA ASN A 20 4.57 2.35 -12.39
C ASN A 20 4.67 1.04 -11.60
N LEU A 21 5.53 0.97 -10.58
CA LEU A 21 5.63 -0.22 -9.73
C LEU A 21 5.05 -0.03 -8.33
N LEU A 22 4.62 1.18 -8.00
CA LEU A 22 4.25 1.56 -6.63
C LEU A 22 3.23 2.71 -6.65
N ALA A 23 2.10 2.52 -7.32
CA ALA A 23 1.01 3.50 -7.23
C ALA A 23 0.42 3.43 -5.81
N ASP A 24 0.32 4.58 -5.14
CA ASP A 24 -0.45 4.68 -3.91
C ASP A 24 -1.93 4.42 -4.24
N GLU A 25 -2.59 3.60 -3.42
CA GLU A 25 -3.99 3.30 -3.58
C GLU A 25 -4.82 4.35 -2.85
N TYR A 26 -5.84 4.88 -3.52
CA TYR A 26 -6.77 5.86 -2.95
C TYR A 26 -8.20 5.36 -3.03
N VAL A 27 -8.97 5.63 -1.97
CA VAL A 27 -10.38 5.25 -1.86
C VAL A 27 -11.19 6.49 -1.54
N LYS A 28 -12.13 6.83 -2.43
CA LYS A 28 -13.12 7.87 -2.20
C LYS A 28 -14.29 7.30 -1.39
N CYS A 29 -14.63 7.93 -0.26
CA CYS A 29 -15.76 7.52 0.56
C CYS A 29 -16.60 8.74 0.99
N GLU A 30 -17.93 8.62 0.87
CA GLU A 30 -18.82 9.77 0.98
C GLU A 30 -20.06 9.46 1.82
N SER A 31 -20.25 10.20 2.91
CA SER A 31 -21.51 10.25 3.65
C SER A 31 -22.44 11.27 2.99
N THR A 32 -23.59 10.80 2.51
CA THR A 32 -24.65 11.62 1.92
C THR A 32 -25.89 11.56 2.81
N ASN A 33 -26.58 12.70 2.98
CA ASN A 33 -27.76 12.85 3.83
C ASN A 33 -27.51 12.42 5.30
N ASP A 34 -26.31 12.71 5.82
CA ASP A 34 -25.88 12.41 7.19
C ASP A 34 -26.00 10.92 7.60
N ASN A 35 -25.97 10.01 6.62
CA ASN A 35 -25.95 8.58 6.89
C ASN A 35 -24.52 8.05 6.92
N ARG A 36 -24.24 7.21 7.92
CA ARG A 36 -22.98 6.47 8.01
C ARG A 36 -22.83 5.55 6.80
N THR A 37 -21.74 5.71 6.07
CA THR A 37 -21.42 4.94 4.86
C THR A 37 -20.11 4.19 5.07
N TYR A 38 -20.04 2.97 4.54
CA TYR A 38 -18.89 2.09 4.68
C TYR A 38 -18.28 1.80 3.31
N CYS A 39 -16.98 2.00 3.17
CA CYS A 39 -16.21 1.70 1.96
C CYS A 39 -15.24 0.55 2.27
N ASN A 40 -15.50 -0.60 1.65
CA ASN A 40 -14.71 -1.80 1.88
C ASN A 40 -13.31 -1.66 1.27
N ILE A 41 -12.29 -2.08 2.02
CA ILE A 41 -10.90 -2.10 1.57
C ILE A 41 -10.33 -3.48 1.89
N SER A 42 -9.97 -4.23 0.85
CA SER A 42 -9.36 -5.55 1.01
C SER A 42 -8.03 -5.45 1.75
N GLY A 43 -7.89 -6.21 2.83
CA GLY A 43 -6.69 -6.15 3.67
C GLY A 43 -6.57 -4.88 4.51
N ALA A 44 -7.68 -4.19 4.83
CA ALA A 44 -7.68 -2.97 5.64
C ALA A 44 -6.98 -3.13 7.01
N ARG A 45 -6.96 -4.35 7.55
CA ARG A 45 -6.24 -4.69 8.78
C ARG A 45 -4.72 -4.53 8.62
N ASP A 46 -4.20 -4.90 7.45
CA ASP A 46 -2.77 -4.89 7.09
C ASP A 46 -2.39 -3.66 6.24
N ALA A 47 -3.27 -2.67 6.19
CA ALA A 47 -3.01 -1.41 5.52
C ALA A 47 -2.96 -0.27 6.54
N ASN A 48 -2.12 0.72 6.27
CA ASN A 48 -2.26 2.01 6.92
C ASN A 48 -3.21 2.87 6.09
N ILE A 49 -4.31 3.33 6.69
CA ILE A 49 -5.31 4.15 6.01
C ILE A 49 -5.34 5.52 6.66
N SER A 50 -5.14 6.57 5.86
CA SER A 50 -5.11 7.97 6.30
C SER A 50 -5.98 8.85 5.42
N LEU A 51 -6.62 9.86 6.00
CA LEU A 51 -7.29 10.90 5.23
C LEU A 51 -6.27 11.67 4.39
N ASP A 52 -6.47 11.68 3.07
CA ASP A 52 -5.59 12.37 2.13
C ASP A 52 -6.17 13.73 1.74
N ARG A 53 -7.44 13.72 1.28
CA ARG A 53 -8.11 14.92 0.80
C ARG A 53 -9.55 15.00 1.27
N GLN A 54 -9.90 16.10 1.94
CA GLN A 54 -11.31 16.40 2.25
C GLN A 54 -12.02 16.97 1.01
N LEU A 55 -13.20 16.42 0.70
CA LEU A 55 -14.05 16.81 -0.43
C LEU A 55 -15.33 17.52 0.02
N SER A 56 -15.79 17.30 1.25
CA SER A 56 -16.94 17.98 1.85
C SER A 56 -16.56 19.33 2.48
N LYS A 57 -17.56 20.21 2.62
CA LYS A 57 -17.48 21.36 3.54
C LYS A 57 -17.61 20.93 5.01
N SER A 58 -18.40 19.89 5.26
CA SER A 58 -18.48 19.24 6.57
C SER A 58 -17.12 18.69 6.98
N SER A 59 -16.78 18.83 8.26
CA SER A 59 -15.48 18.41 8.80
C SER A 59 -15.33 16.89 8.78
N CYS A 60 -14.18 16.42 8.32
CA CYS A 60 -13.76 15.02 8.41
C CYS A 60 -12.74 14.85 9.54
N ARG A 61 -13.22 14.49 10.74
CA ARG A 61 -12.40 14.26 11.93
C ARG A 61 -12.43 12.79 12.31
N GLU A 62 -11.25 12.21 12.49
CA GLU A 62 -11.10 10.80 12.87
C GLU A 62 -11.80 10.52 14.21
N GLY A 63 -12.47 9.38 14.30
CA GLY A 63 -13.26 8.97 15.46
C GLY A 63 -14.60 9.69 15.61
N PHE A 64 -14.89 10.71 14.80
CA PHE A 64 -16.15 11.45 14.84
C PHE A 64 -16.95 11.31 13.54
N SER A 65 -16.39 11.78 12.42
CA SER A 65 -17.06 11.78 11.12
C SER A 65 -16.36 10.88 10.10
N TRP A 66 -15.25 10.24 10.48
CA TRP A 66 -14.72 9.07 9.79
C TRP A 66 -13.87 8.20 10.72
N GLY A 67 -13.57 6.99 10.28
CA GLY A 67 -12.59 6.11 10.92
C GLY A 67 -12.34 4.86 10.08
N ARG A 68 -11.51 3.94 10.59
CA ARG A 68 -11.23 2.64 9.97
C ARG A 68 -11.54 1.49 10.91
N ASP A 69 -11.91 0.34 10.34
CA ASP A 69 -11.92 -0.96 11.02
C ASP A 69 -11.43 -2.05 10.06
N ASP A 70 -11.47 -3.32 10.48
CA ASP A 70 -10.98 -4.46 9.69
C ASP A 70 -11.64 -4.61 8.32
N ARG A 71 -12.80 -3.99 8.10
CA ARG A 71 -13.51 -4.02 6.82
C ARG A 71 -13.08 -2.90 5.87
N GLY A 72 -12.38 -1.85 6.32
CA GLY A 72 -12.10 -0.64 5.55
C GLY A 72 -12.38 0.68 6.29
N VAL A 73 -12.93 1.66 5.57
CA VAL A 73 -13.22 3.01 6.09
C VAL A 73 -14.71 3.20 6.26
N TRP A 74 -15.12 3.86 7.33
CA TRP A 74 -16.45 4.42 7.48
C TRP A 74 -16.38 5.95 7.52
N VAL A 75 -17.40 6.60 6.95
CA VAL A 75 -17.60 8.06 6.99
C VAL A 75 -19.02 8.36 7.47
N ASP A 76 -19.20 9.49 8.13
CA ASP A 76 -20.46 9.89 8.75
C ASP A 76 -20.59 11.42 8.84
N ASN A 77 -21.74 11.94 9.27
CA ASN A 77 -21.97 13.38 9.50
C ASN A 77 -21.62 14.25 8.27
N GLY A 78 -21.93 13.76 7.07
CA GLY A 78 -21.69 14.47 5.82
C GLY A 78 -20.22 14.58 5.40
N CYS A 79 -19.31 13.87 6.08
CA CYS A 79 -17.91 13.78 5.67
C CYS A 79 -17.79 13.07 4.31
N ARG A 80 -17.07 13.72 3.39
CA ARG A 80 -16.69 13.18 2.09
C ARG A 80 -15.21 13.41 1.91
N ALA A 81 -14.45 12.35 1.68
CA ALA A 81 -13.01 12.43 1.58
C ALA A 81 -12.43 11.32 0.68
N GLU A 82 -11.20 11.55 0.26
CA GLU A 82 -10.31 10.58 -0.34
C GLU A 82 -9.32 10.11 0.73
N PHE A 83 -9.15 8.79 0.81
CA PHE A 83 -8.31 8.12 1.79
C PHE A 83 -7.17 7.42 1.07
N ARG A 84 -5.93 7.68 1.51
CA ARG A 84 -4.76 6.95 1.04
C ARG A 84 -4.66 5.62 1.79
N VAL A 85 -4.41 4.55 1.05
CA VAL A 85 -4.21 3.18 1.52
C VAL A 85 -2.77 2.78 1.25
N ASP A 86 -1.98 2.69 2.30
CA ASP A 86 -0.58 2.28 2.23
C ASP A 86 -0.42 0.84 2.74
N ARG A 87 -0.17 -0.07 1.81
CA ARG A 87 0.00 -1.50 2.07
C ARG A 87 1.44 -1.89 2.42
N ARG A 88 2.39 -0.95 2.36
CA ARG A 88 3.79 -1.23 2.73
C ARG A 88 3.96 -1.34 4.25
N TYR A 89 3.02 -0.78 5.01
CA TYR A 89 3.12 -0.68 6.47
C TYR A 89 2.49 -1.83 7.28
N GLY A 90 1.71 -2.75 6.70
CA GLY A 90 1.09 -3.84 7.49
C GLY A 90 1.64 -5.25 7.28
N GLY A 91 2.85 -5.38 6.73
CA GLY A 91 3.51 -6.68 6.50
C GLY A 91 4.72 -6.98 7.38
N GLY A 92 4.89 -6.29 8.51
CA GLY A 92 6.17 -6.22 9.23
C GLY A 92 6.25 -6.96 10.56
N TYR A 93 5.71 -8.17 10.71
CA TYR A 93 5.93 -8.97 11.92
C TYR A 93 6.63 -10.31 11.61
N GLY A 94 7.97 -10.27 11.60
CA GLY A 94 8.77 -11.34 12.23
C GLY A 94 9.42 -12.42 11.36
N GLY A 95 9.28 -12.40 10.04
CA GLY A 95 9.84 -13.47 9.19
C GLY A 95 11.37 -13.49 9.09
N ASP A 96 12.01 -12.32 9.05
CA ASP A 96 13.44 -12.24 8.73
C ASP A 96 14.33 -12.65 9.91
N ARG A 97 13.89 -12.39 11.16
CA ARG A 97 14.66 -12.77 12.36
C ARG A 97 14.65 -14.29 12.61
N TYR A 98 13.60 -15.02 12.23
CA TYR A 98 13.55 -16.47 12.44
C TYR A 98 14.40 -17.26 11.43
N ARG A 99 14.48 -16.79 10.18
CA ARG A 99 15.28 -17.45 9.13
C ARG A 99 16.78 -17.44 9.43
N GLU A 100 17.29 -16.35 10.03
CA GLU A 100 18.69 -16.24 10.42
C GLU A 100 19.08 -17.27 11.49
N VAL A 101 18.23 -17.47 12.51
CA VAL A 101 18.45 -18.45 13.59
C VAL A 101 18.38 -19.90 13.09
N GLU A 102 17.51 -20.20 12.14
CA GLU A 102 17.40 -21.54 11.55
C GLU A 102 18.64 -21.89 10.72
N LEU A 103 19.10 -20.96 9.88
CA LEU A 103 20.32 -21.14 9.08
C LEU A 103 21.56 -21.31 9.95
N GLU A 104 21.66 -20.58 11.07
CA GLU A 104 22.76 -20.74 12.01
C GLU A 104 22.76 -22.14 12.67
N ARG A 105 21.58 -22.64 13.07
CA ARG A 105 21.44 -24.00 13.62
C ARG A 105 21.80 -25.07 12.60
N GLU A 106 21.37 -24.92 11.35
CA GLU A 106 21.70 -25.86 10.28
C GLU A 106 23.20 -25.86 9.98
N ARG A 107 23.81 -24.68 9.91
CA ARG A 107 25.27 -24.53 9.77
C ARG A 107 26.03 -25.24 10.90
N LEU A 108 25.62 -25.03 12.15
CA LEU A 108 26.25 -25.67 13.31
C LEU A 108 26.09 -27.19 13.29
N ARG A 109 24.92 -27.69 12.85
CA ARG A 109 24.68 -29.13 12.68
C ARG A 109 25.64 -29.72 11.63
N LEU A 110 25.76 -29.09 10.48
CA LEU A 110 26.63 -29.55 9.39
C LEU A 110 28.10 -29.48 9.77
N GLU A 111 28.51 -28.46 10.52
CA GLU A 111 29.88 -28.34 11.05
C GLU A 111 30.18 -29.49 12.02
N ARG A 112 29.21 -29.90 12.84
CA ARG A 112 29.35 -31.03 13.76
C ARG A 112 29.45 -32.37 13.02
N GLU A 113 28.59 -32.60 12.02
CA GLU A 113 28.64 -33.81 11.17
C GLU A 113 29.95 -33.93 10.36
N ARG A 114 30.63 -32.81 10.09
CA ARG A 114 31.92 -32.78 9.40
C ARG A 114 33.11 -33.06 10.33
N LEU A 115 32.92 -32.88 11.63
CA LEU A 115 33.95 -33.10 12.66
C LEU A 115 33.94 -34.54 13.20
N ASP A 116 32.92 -35.32 12.86
CA ASP A 116 32.80 -36.77 13.11
C ASP A 116 33.28 -37.57 11.88
#